data_AF-A0A1F6CIS0-F1
#
_entry.id   AF-A0A1F6CIS0-F1
#
_cell.length_a   1.000
_cell.length_b   1.000
_cell.length_c   1.000
_cell.angle_alpha   90.00
_cell.angle_beta   90.00
_cell.angle_gamma   90.00
#
_symmetry.space_group_name_H-M   'P 1'
#
loop_
_entity.id
_entity.type
_entity.pdbx_description
1 polymer ?
#
loop_
_entity_poly.entity_id
_entity_poly.type
_entity_poly.pdbx_seq_one_letter_code
_entity_poly.pdbx_strand_id
1 'polypeptide(L)'
;MKNFQVGQFFEDVGHALIGGELTRHEDGDIVLWDASATIEVKASGLQSSYGYRLDIDQIDRYGELSAFPFDRAWYMFFAYNNPSVRNEKGGRSSALSRHSDRVEVNRYLARAVSWFVLLDHSIVAQWRALRRVSTKSVMGHLGTKTVDVRCREVHSLANGGFATGLTELDLDPAQFAVMDSKVDIVVDTDLFEKYRMRFPITVVTPVKEIKHIKKALRVHSGIELLSRS
;
A
#
# COMPACT_ATOMS: atom_id res chain seq x y z
N MET A 1 -5.13 -6.65 -17.71
CA MET A 1 -6.07 -5.50 -17.74
C MET A 1 -6.65 -5.18 -16.37
N LYS A 2 -7.40 -6.08 -15.71
CA LYS A 2 -8.03 -5.78 -14.41
C LYS A 2 -7.03 -5.54 -13.25
N ASN A 3 -5.96 -6.32 -13.15
CA ASN A 3 -4.91 -6.08 -12.13
C ASN A 3 -4.24 -4.71 -12.31
N PHE A 4 -4.07 -4.28 -13.55
CA PHE A 4 -3.53 -2.96 -13.88
C PHE A 4 -4.48 -1.84 -13.44
N GLN A 5 -5.80 -1.99 -13.68
CA GLN A 5 -6.81 -1.04 -13.19
C GLN A 5 -6.86 -0.96 -11.66
N VAL A 6 -6.68 -2.09 -10.97
CA VAL A 6 -6.58 -2.11 -9.50
C VAL A 6 -5.34 -1.34 -9.03
N GLY A 7 -4.17 -1.60 -9.64
CA GLY A 7 -2.94 -0.87 -9.33
C GLY A 7 -3.12 0.63 -9.49
N GLN A 8 -3.54 1.07 -10.68
CA GLN A 8 -3.79 2.48 -10.99
C GLN A 8 -4.77 3.15 -10.03
N PHE A 9 -5.87 2.46 -9.66
CA PHE A 9 -6.82 3.01 -8.69
C PHE A 9 -6.15 3.29 -7.33
N PHE A 10 -5.33 2.36 -6.84
CA PHE A 10 -4.66 2.54 -5.55
C PHE A 10 -3.49 3.51 -5.62
N GLU A 11 -2.79 3.61 -6.75
CA GLU A 11 -1.84 4.69 -7.03
C GLU A 11 -2.52 6.06 -6.96
N ASP A 12 -3.68 6.22 -7.60
CA ASP A 12 -4.48 7.46 -7.57
C ASP A 12 -4.93 7.80 -6.13
N VAL A 13 -5.35 6.79 -5.36
CA VAL A 13 -5.69 6.94 -3.94
C VAL A 13 -4.46 7.35 -3.11
N GLY A 14 -3.32 6.69 -3.31
CA GLY A 14 -2.05 7.00 -2.63
C GLY A 14 -1.60 8.43 -2.92
N HIS A 15 -1.69 8.83 -4.19
CA HIS A 15 -1.35 10.19 -4.64
C HIS A 15 -2.29 11.24 -4.02
N ALA A 16 -3.60 10.97 -3.96
CA ALA A 16 -4.55 11.84 -3.28
C ALA A 16 -4.30 11.94 -1.75
N LEU A 17 -3.76 10.88 -1.13
CA LEU A 17 -3.46 10.85 0.30
C LEU A 17 -2.24 11.67 0.68
N ILE A 18 -1.15 11.50 -0.07
CA ILE A 18 0.17 12.00 0.31
C ILE A 18 0.70 13.12 -0.59
N GLY A 19 0.06 13.34 -1.74
CA GLY A 19 0.53 14.27 -2.77
C GLY A 19 1.70 13.70 -3.57
N GLY A 20 2.53 14.61 -4.10
CA GLY A 20 3.71 14.28 -4.88
C GLY A 20 3.50 14.29 -6.39
N GLU A 21 4.49 13.79 -7.10
CA GLU A 21 4.45 13.54 -8.54
C GLU A 21 4.20 12.04 -8.76
N LEU A 22 3.14 11.69 -9.51
CA LEU A 22 2.81 10.31 -9.81
C LEU A 22 3.54 9.85 -11.08
N THR A 23 4.42 8.87 -10.96
CA THR A 23 5.22 8.31 -12.07
C THR A 23 4.66 6.96 -12.50
N ARG A 24 3.87 6.94 -13.57
CA ARG A 24 3.18 5.72 -14.05
C ARG A 24 4.01 4.83 -15.00
N HIS A 25 5.31 5.07 -15.16
CA HIS A 25 6.16 4.28 -16.04
C HIS A 25 6.81 3.13 -15.27
N GLU A 26 6.57 1.89 -15.73
CA GLU A 26 7.09 0.57 -15.31
C GLU A 26 6.95 0.18 -13.83
N ASP A 27 7.17 1.09 -12.88
CA ASP A 27 7.22 0.80 -11.44
C ASP A 27 5.94 1.24 -10.68
N GLY A 28 5.22 2.26 -11.16
CA GLY A 28 3.94 2.70 -10.56
C GLY A 28 4.08 3.55 -9.28
N ASP A 29 5.24 4.19 -9.10
CA ASP A 29 5.61 4.90 -7.87
C ASP A 29 5.00 6.30 -7.73
N ILE A 30 4.91 6.77 -6.49
CA ILE A 30 4.65 8.17 -6.12
C ILE A 30 5.93 8.80 -5.58
N VAL A 31 6.30 9.95 -6.12
CA VAL A 31 7.51 10.69 -5.77
C VAL A 31 7.19 11.90 -4.90
N LEU A 32 7.84 12.02 -3.74
CA LEU A 32 7.80 13.17 -2.84
C LEU A 32 9.15 13.88 -2.77
N TRP A 33 9.28 14.94 -3.56
CA TRP A 33 10.51 15.75 -3.62
C TRP A 33 10.85 16.47 -2.31
N ASP A 34 9.86 16.93 -1.53
CA ASP A 34 10.14 17.67 -0.29
C ASP A 34 10.66 16.79 0.85
N ALA A 35 10.39 15.49 0.77
CA ALA A 35 10.83 14.47 1.72
C ALA A 35 11.97 13.60 1.17
N SER A 36 12.46 13.89 -0.04
CA SER A 36 13.38 13.04 -0.80
C SER A 36 12.96 11.56 -0.75
N ALA A 37 11.67 11.28 -0.96
CA ALA A 37 11.10 9.96 -0.77
C ALA A 37 10.42 9.44 -2.04
N THR A 38 10.66 8.17 -2.37
CA THR A 38 9.80 7.41 -3.29
C THR A 38 8.80 6.57 -2.49
N ILE A 39 7.64 6.29 -3.07
CA ILE A 39 6.57 5.56 -2.41
C ILE A 39 6.03 4.53 -3.37
N GLU A 40 6.09 3.29 -2.92
CA GLU A 40 5.52 2.17 -3.66
C GLU A 40 4.13 1.80 -3.14
N VAL A 41 3.18 1.62 -4.05
CA VAL A 41 1.78 1.33 -3.72
C VAL A 41 1.46 -0.13 -4.00
N LYS A 42 1.07 -0.87 -2.96
CA LYS A 42 0.66 -2.27 -3.05
C LYS A 42 -0.76 -2.45 -2.57
N ALA A 43 -1.56 -3.18 -3.34
CA ALA A 43 -2.94 -3.49 -2.97
C ALA A 43 -3.23 -5.00 -3.00
N SER A 44 -4.04 -5.47 -2.06
CA SER A 44 -4.47 -6.87 -2.03
C SER A 44 -5.89 -7.02 -1.49
N GLY A 45 -6.61 -8.00 -2.04
CA GLY A 45 -7.86 -8.46 -1.44
C GLY A 45 -7.62 -9.12 -0.08
N LEU A 46 -8.43 -8.82 0.93
CA LEU A 46 -8.29 -9.36 2.30
C LEU A 46 -8.25 -10.89 2.35
N GLN A 47 -8.99 -11.55 1.46
CA GLN A 47 -9.09 -13.00 1.36
C GLN A 47 -8.07 -13.63 0.40
N SER A 48 -7.14 -12.84 -0.15
CA SER A 48 -6.07 -13.34 -1.02
C SER A 48 -5.18 -14.32 -0.25
N SER A 49 -5.02 -15.53 -0.78
CA SER A 49 -4.11 -16.54 -0.23
C SER A 49 -2.64 -16.12 -0.28
N TYR A 50 -2.30 -15.21 -1.21
CA TYR A 50 -0.94 -14.70 -1.41
C TYR A 50 -0.71 -13.36 -0.68
N GLY A 51 -1.77 -12.61 -0.37
CA GLY A 51 -1.63 -11.24 0.15
C GLY A 51 -0.97 -10.30 -0.85
N TYR A 52 -0.02 -9.50 -0.35
CA TYR A 52 0.81 -8.59 -1.13
C TYR A 52 1.99 -9.34 -1.72
N ARG A 53 2.19 -9.18 -3.03
CA ARG A 53 3.35 -9.71 -3.73
C ARG A 53 4.33 -8.58 -3.99
N LEU A 54 5.52 -8.71 -3.44
CA LEU A 54 6.55 -7.67 -3.51
C LEU A 54 7.69 -8.13 -4.39
N ASP A 55 8.07 -7.29 -5.34
CA ASP A 55 9.21 -7.52 -6.22
C ASP A 55 10.51 -7.33 -5.44
N ILE A 56 11.38 -8.32 -5.48
CA ILE A 56 12.66 -8.28 -4.75
C ILE A 56 13.61 -7.29 -5.40
N ASP A 57 13.63 -7.20 -6.72
CA ASP A 57 14.57 -6.31 -7.42
C ASP A 57 14.20 -4.84 -7.13
N GLN A 58 12.91 -4.53 -7.02
CA GLN A 58 12.41 -3.22 -6.60
C GLN A 58 12.74 -2.91 -5.14
N ILE A 59 12.54 -3.88 -4.23
CA ILE A 59 12.92 -3.72 -2.81
C ILE A 59 14.42 -3.43 -2.70
N ASP A 60 15.25 -4.25 -3.34
CA ASP A 60 16.70 -4.12 -3.26
C ASP A 60 17.16 -2.77 -3.83
N ARG A 61 16.59 -2.35 -4.97
CA ARG A 61 16.87 -1.05 -5.58
C ARG A 61 16.55 0.12 -4.66
N TYR A 62 15.45 0.06 -3.90
CA TYR A 62 15.14 1.09 -2.91
C TYR A 62 16.08 1.10 -1.71
N GLY A 63 16.66 -0.05 -1.35
CA GLY A 63 17.74 -0.11 -0.37
C GLY A 63 19.02 0.55 -0.87
N GLU A 64 19.24 0.51 -2.18
CA GLU A 64 20.40 1.09 -2.86
C GLU A 64 20.25 2.59 -3.20
N LEU A 65 19.06 3.19 -3.02
CA LEU A 65 18.74 4.59 -3.34
C LEU A 65 19.57 5.65 -2.57
N SER A 66 20.70 5.29 -1.97
CA SER A 66 21.74 6.21 -1.47
C SER A 66 22.33 7.21 -2.50
N ALA A 67 21.75 7.33 -3.70
CA ALA A 67 22.11 8.31 -4.71
C ALA A 67 20.87 9.12 -5.13
N PHE A 68 20.97 10.44 -4.94
CA PHE A 68 20.06 11.51 -5.37
C PHE A 68 19.10 11.15 -6.53
N PRO A 69 17.79 11.47 -6.45
CA PRO A 69 17.22 12.47 -5.54
C PRO A 69 16.42 11.93 -4.35
N PHE A 70 16.35 10.62 -4.14
CA PHE A 70 15.56 10.05 -3.05
C PHE A 70 16.45 9.37 -2.03
N ASP A 71 16.40 9.79 -0.78
CA ASP A 71 17.19 9.21 0.31
C ASP A 71 16.42 8.07 1.00
N ARG A 72 15.16 7.82 0.63
CA ARG A 72 14.28 6.85 1.28
C ARG A 72 13.13 6.36 0.41
N ALA A 73 12.58 5.22 0.81
CA ALA A 73 11.37 4.67 0.23
C ALA A 73 10.33 4.35 1.31
N TRP A 74 9.05 4.56 1.01
CA TRP A 74 7.92 4.08 1.81
C TRP A 74 7.05 3.12 1.01
N TYR A 75 6.29 2.28 1.71
CA TYR A 75 5.36 1.36 1.11
C TYR A 75 3.95 1.61 1.63
N MET A 76 3.02 1.80 0.71
CA MET A 76 1.59 1.95 0.98
C MET A 76 0.87 0.65 0.72
N PHE A 77 0.39 0.01 1.77
CA PHE A 77 -0.35 -1.25 1.71
C PHE A 77 -1.85 -1.02 1.87
N PHE A 78 -2.59 -1.18 0.78
CA PHE A 78 -4.04 -1.12 0.77
C PHE A 78 -4.67 -2.51 0.81
N ALA A 79 -5.59 -2.72 1.75
CA ALA A 79 -6.44 -3.88 1.74
C ALA A 79 -7.86 -3.52 1.34
N TYR A 80 -8.47 -4.36 0.51
CA TYR A 80 -9.87 -4.22 0.13
C TYR A 80 -10.63 -5.54 0.25
N ASN A 81 -11.93 -5.46 0.53
CA ASN A 81 -12.79 -6.63 0.58
C ASN A 81 -13.00 -7.18 -0.83
N ASN A 82 -12.67 -8.45 -1.07
CA ASN A 82 -12.86 -9.07 -2.38
C ASN A 82 -13.26 -10.54 -2.23
N PRO A 83 -14.48 -10.80 -1.72
CA PRO A 83 -14.90 -12.15 -1.39
C PRO A 83 -15.03 -13.01 -2.65
N SER A 84 -14.84 -14.32 -2.47
CA SER A 84 -15.16 -15.30 -3.50
C SER A 84 -16.68 -15.49 -3.58
N VAL A 85 -17.22 -15.28 -4.77
CA VAL A 85 -18.63 -15.45 -5.09
C VAL A 85 -18.82 -16.61 -6.07
N ARG A 86 -19.90 -17.37 -5.87
CA ARG A 86 -20.29 -18.43 -6.80
C ARG A 86 -20.81 -17.79 -8.08
N ASN A 87 -20.38 -18.31 -9.23
CA ASN A 87 -20.90 -17.94 -10.54
C ASN A 87 -22.08 -18.84 -10.93
N GLU A 88 -22.80 -18.45 -11.97
CA GLU A 88 -23.98 -19.17 -12.48
C GLU A 88 -23.65 -20.59 -12.95
N LYS A 89 -22.38 -20.83 -13.34
CA LYS A 89 -21.86 -22.14 -13.76
C LYS A 89 -21.34 -22.99 -12.59
N GLY A 90 -21.60 -22.59 -11.35
CA GLY A 90 -21.19 -23.30 -10.14
C GLY A 90 -19.72 -23.13 -9.72
N GLY A 91 -18.89 -22.49 -10.55
CA GLY A 91 -17.52 -22.11 -10.23
C GLY A 91 -17.45 -20.92 -9.28
N ARG A 92 -16.23 -20.60 -8.82
CA ARG A 92 -15.97 -19.47 -7.92
C ARG A 92 -15.11 -18.43 -8.61
N SER A 93 -15.48 -17.16 -8.47
CA SER A 93 -14.67 -16.02 -8.91
C SER A 93 -14.66 -14.93 -7.84
N SER A 94 -13.75 -13.98 -7.93
CA SER A 94 -13.73 -12.84 -7.01
C SER A 94 -14.92 -11.91 -7.28
N ALA A 95 -15.43 -11.19 -6.28
CA ALA A 95 -16.49 -10.20 -6.50
C ALA A 95 -16.07 -9.15 -7.55
N LEU A 96 -14.81 -8.71 -7.49
CA LEU A 96 -14.21 -7.82 -8.48
C LEU A 96 -14.28 -8.36 -9.93
N SER A 97 -14.34 -9.69 -10.12
CA SER A 97 -14.42 -10.29 -11.45
C SER A 97 -15.69 -9.92 -12.21
N ARG A 98 -16.77 -9.54 -11.51
CA ARG A 98 -18.08 -9.20 -12.08
C ARG A 98 -18.14 -7.83 -12.74
N HIS A 99 -17.18 -6.95 -12.43
CA HIS A 99 -17.12 -5.59 -12.97
C HIS A 99 -16.32 -5.58 -14.27
N SER A 100 -16.85 -4.98 -15.33
CA SER A 100 -16.30 -5.15 -16.68
C SER A 100 -15.48 -3.95 -17.15
N ASP A 101 -15.89 -2.74 -16.78
CA ASP A 101 -15.22 -1.49 -17.14
C ASP A 101 -14.46 -0.83 -15.97
N ARG A 102 -13.66 0.19 -16.29
CA ARG A 102 -12.83 0.92 -15.32
C ARG A 102 -13.68 1.65 -14.27
N VAL A 103 -14.83 2.20 -14.65
CA VAL A 103 -15.70 2.97 -13.75
C VAL A 103 -16.32 2.04 -12.71
N GLU A 104 -16.85 0.89 -13.13
CA GLU A 104 -17.39 -0.12 -12.24
C GLU A 104 -16.34 -0.69 -11.27
N VAL A 105 -15.12 -0.94 -11.78
CA VAL A 105 -13.98 -1.39 -10.96
C VAL A 105 -13.63 -0.34 -9.92
N ASN A 106 -13.47 0.92 -10.31
CA ASN A 106 -13.13 2.02 -9.39
C ASN A 106 -14.23 2.21 -8.33
N ARG A 107 -15.51 2.19 -8.74
CA ARG A 107 -16.67 2.29 -7.83
C ARG A 107 -16.69 1.16 -6.82
N TYR A 108 -16.42 -0.07 -7.26
CA TYR A 108 -16.33 -1.22 -6.39
C TYR A 108 -15.18 -1.04 -5.39
N LEU A 109 -13.98 -0.72 -5.87
CA LEU A 109 -12.79 -0.59 -5.03
C LEU A 109 -12.97 0.51 -3.99
N ALA A 110 -13.49 1.68 -4.38
CA ALA A 110 -13.76 2.79 -3.46
C ALA A 110 -14.67 2.41 -2.28
N ARG A 111 -15.64 1.53 -2.50
CA ARG A 111 -16.53 1.00 -1.45
C ARG A 111 -15.93 -0.17 -0.68
N ALA A 112 -14.95 -0.84 -1.26
CA ALA A 112 -14.38 -2.07 -0.72
C ALA A 112 -13.08 -1.84 0.07
N VAL A 113 -12.43 -0.67 -0.02
CA VAL A 113 -11.24 -0.36 0.77
C VAL A 113 -11.54 -0.52 2.25
N SER A 114 -10.73 -1.35 2.92
CA SER A 114 -10.91 -1.72 4.31
C SER A 114 -9.98 -0.93 5.22
N TRP A 115 -8.68 -0.92 4.89
CA TRP A 115 -7.65 -0.23 5.66
C TRP A 115 -6.43 0.05 4.80
N PHE A 116 -5.60 0.94 5.29
CA PHE A 116 -4.31 1.30 4.70
C PHE A 116 -3.22 1.28 5.77
N VAL A 117 -2.05 0.76 5.41
CA VAL A 117 -0.86 0.80 6.25
C VAL A 117 0.30 1.41 5.46
N LEU A 118 0.93 2.45 6.01
CA LEU A 118 2.18 3.00 5.49
C LEU A 118 3.36 2.45 6.30
N LEU A 119 4.30 1.81 5.63
CA LEU A 119 5.51 1.25 6.25
C LEU A 119 6.75 1.90 5.68
N ASP A 120 7.76 2.10 6.53
CA ASP A 120 9.11 2.41 6.07
C ASP A 120 9.72 1.22 5.33
N HIS A 121 10.51 1.50 4.29
CA HIS A 121 11.19 0.48 3.50
C HIS A 121 12.04 -0.47 4.37
N SER A 122 12.63 -0.01 5.49
CA SER A 122 13.43 -0.87 6.37
C SER A 122 12.65 -2.11 6.87
N ILE A 123 11.33 -1.98 7.08
CA ILE A 123 10.47 -3.09 7.50
C ILE A 123 10.29 -4.08 6.34
N VAL A 124 10.06 -3.56 5.15
CA VAL A 124 9.87 -4.36 3.93
C VAL A 124 11.15 -5.07 3.51
N ALA A 125 12.30 -4.42 3.67
CA ALA A 125 13.62 -5.00 3.46
C ALA A 125 13.85 -6.21 4.37
N GLN A 126 13.41 -6.16 5.64
CA GLN A 126 13.52 -7.31 6.54
C GLN A 126 12.59 -8.46 6.14
N TRP A 127 11.38 -8.19 5.64
CA TRP A 127 10.58 -9.25 5.03
C TRP A 127 11.28 -9.90 3.85
N ARG A 128 11.94 -9.12 2.98
CA ARG A 128 12.74 -9.67 1.89
C ARG A 128 13.88 -10.54 2.41
N ALA A 129 14.58 -10.13 3.46
CA ALA A 129 15.70 -10.89 4.02
C ALA A 129 15.28 -12.23 4.66
N LEU A 130 14.10 -12.26 5.32
CA LEU A 130 13.66 -13.41 6.11
C LEU A 130 12.74 -14.38 5.36
N ARG A 131 12.12 -13.96 4.26
CA ARG A 131 11.11 -14.77 3.57
C ARG A 131 11.69 -15.60 2.42
N ARG A 132 11.02 -16.72 2.14
CA ARG A 132 11.31 -17.54 0.96
C ARG A 132 10.94 -16.80 -0.33
N VAL A 133 11.91 -16.72 -1.24
CA VAL A 133 11.74 -16.18 -2.59
C VAL A 133 10.93 -17.13 -3.47
N SER A 134 10.01 -16.57 -4.26
CA SER A 134 9.22 -17.28 -5.26
C SER A 134 9.28 -16.54 -6.61
N THR A 135 9.20 -17.28 -7.71
CA THR A 135 9.08 -16.68 -9.05
C THR A 135 7.61 -16.63 -9.45
N LYS A 136 7.07 -15.42 -9.66
CA LYS A 136 5.64 -15.20 -9.91
C LYS A 136 5.42 -14.08 -10.91
N SER A 137 4.17 -13.87 -11.28
CA SER A 137 3.78 -12.70 -12.07
C SER A 137 3.44 -11.51 -11.17
N VAL A 138 3.94 -10.33 -11.51
CA VAL A 138 3.64 -9.04 -10.88
C VAL A 138 3.19 -8.08 -11.98
N MET A 139 2.01 -7.48 -11.83
CA MET A 139 1.45 -6.49 -12.78
C MET A 139 1.44 -6.88 -14.27
N GLY A 140 1.57 -8.18 -14.59
CA GLY A 140 1.63 -8.68 -15.97
C GLY A 140 3.05 -9.04 -16.43
N HIS A 141 4.08 -8.65 -15.69
CA HIS A 141 5.44 -9.16 -15.87
C HIS A 141 5.52 -10.58 -15.34
N LEU A 142 6.03 -11.51 -16.15
CA LEU A 142 6.22 -12.92 -15.78
C LEU A 142 7.67 -13.12 -15.31
N GLY A 143 7.89 -14.09 -14.43
CA GLY A 143 9.25 -14.46 -14.03
C GLY A 143 9.86 -13.56 -12.95
N THR A 144 9.10 -12.64 -12.38
CA THR A 144 9.54 -11.74 -11.32
C THR A 144 9.86 -12.52 -10.03
N LYS A 145 11.00 -12.23 -9.40
CA LYS A 145 11.34 -12.76 -8.09
C LYS A 145 10.61 -11.97 -7.02
N THR A 146 9.93 -12.68 -6.14
CA THR A 146 8.97 -12.06 -5.23
C THR A 146 9.03 -12.67 -3.84
N VAL A 147 8.67 -11.85 -2.86
CA VAL A 147 8.25 -12.30 -1.53
C VAL A 147 6.77 -11.97 -1.34
N ASP A 148 6.03 -12.92 -0.76
CA ASP A 148 4.61 -12.74 -0.47
C ASP A 148 4.44 -12.39 1.02
N VAL A 149 3.65 -11.35 1.31
CA VAL A 149 3.30 -10.88 2.66
C VAL A 149 1.78 -10.92 2.82
N ARG A 150 1.25 -11.71 3.75
CA ARG A 150 -0.20 -11.83 3.92
C ARG A 150 -0.78 -10.53 4.50
N CYS A 151 -1.99 -10.17 4.08
CA CYS A 151 -2.67 -8.98 4.60
C CYS A 151 -2.78 -8.98 6.13
N ARG A 152 -3.02 -10.15 6.74
CA ARG A 152 -3.07 -10.30 8.20
C ARG A 152 -1.76 -9.97 8.90
N GLU A 153 -0.62 -10.22 8.26
CA GLU A 153 0.70 -9.97 8.84
C GLU A 153 0.96 -8.45 8.89
N VAL A 154 0.73 -7.77 7.76
CA VAL A 154 0.77 -6.30 7.70
C VAL A 154 -0.19 -5.66 8.70
N HIS A 155 -1.43 -6.15 8.75
CA HIS A 155 -2.44 -5.64 9.68
C HIS A 155 -2.05 -5.91 11.14
N SER A 156 -1.51 -7.07 11.48
CA SER A 156 -1.09 -7.39 12.85
C SER A 156 0.09 -6.52 13.30
N LEU A 157 1.06 -6.28 12.40
CA LEU A 157 2.19 -5.39 12.66
C LEU A 157 1.70 -3.95 12.92
N ALA A 158 0.67 -3.50 12.22
CA ALA A 158 0.10 -2.17 12.39
C ALA A 158 -0.85 -2.06 13.62
N ASN A 159 -1.63 -3.10 13.91
CA ASN A 159 -2.78 -2.99 14.83
C ASN A 159 -2.58 -3.86 16.09
N GLY A 160 -1.77 -3.33 17.03
CA GLY A 160 -1.55 -3.92 18.35
C GLY A 160 -0.41 -4.94 18.46
N GLY A 161 0.08 -5.48 17.34
CA GLY A 161 1.21 -6.41 17.31
C GLY A 161 2.55 -5.77 16.93
N PHE A 162 2.68 -4.44 16.99
CA PHE A 162 3.85 -3.73 16.42
C PHE A 162 5.17 -4.14 17.08
N ALA A 163 5.24 -4.19 18.41
CA ALA A 163 6.50 -4.46 19.10
C ALA A 163 6.99 -5.88 18.81
N THR A 164 6.10 -6.87 18.98
CA THR A 164 6.38 -8.27 18.65
C THR A 164 6.72 -8.44 17.17
N GLY A 165 5.95 -7.83 16.27
CA GLY A 165 6.16 -7.92 14.83
C GLY A 165 7.49 -7.30 14.38
N LEU A 166 7.92 -6.19 14.99
CA LEU A 166 9.24 -5.61 14.71
C LEU A 166 10.37 -6.49 15.26
N THR A 167 10.24 -7.01 16.49
CA THR A 167 11.21 -7.96 17.05
C THR A 167 11.36 -9.22 16.19
N GLU A 168 10.25 -9.78 15.67
CA GLU A 168 10.27 -10.93 14.75
C GLU A 168 10.99 -10.63 13.43
N LEU A 169 11.11 -9.35 13.06
CA LEU A 169 11.83 -8.87 11.88
C LEU A 169 13.26 -8.44 12.19
N ASP A 170 13.77 -8.74 13.39
CA ASP A 170 15.08 -8.31 13.87
C ASP A 170 15.23 -6.78 13.81
N LEU A 171 14.17 -6.07 14.20
CA LEU A 171 14.13 -4.61 14.33
C LEU A 171 13.85 -4.22 15.78
N ASP A 172 14.53 -3.19 16.27
CA ASP A 172 14.31 -2.64 17.61
C ASP A 172 13.01 -1.80 17.64
N PRO A 173 11.95 -2.22 18.35
CA PRO A 173 10.71 -1.47 18.42
C PRO A 173 10.87 -0.05 18.97
N ALA A 174 11.90 0.22 19.78
CA ALA A 174 12.14 1.55 20.35
C ALA A 174 12.56 2.58 19.30
N GLN A 175 13.03 2.14 18.13
CA GLN A 175 13.44 3.03 17.03
C GLN A 175 12.27 3.41 16.12
N PHE A 176 11.10 2.79 16.30
CA PHE A 176 9.92 3.01 15.46
C PHE A 176 8.80 3.68 16.25
N ALA A 177 7.98 4.43 15.53
CA ALA A 177 6.76 5.03 16.02
C ALA A 177 5.57 4.50 15.21
N VAL A 178 4.44 4.36 15.90
CA VAL A 178 3.15 4.04 15.30
C VAL A 178 2.28 5.29 15.34
N MET A 179 1.59 5.58 14.24
CA MET A 179 0.58 6.63 14.17
C MET A 179 -0.68 6.08 13.53
N ASP A 180 -1.79 6.14 14.27
CA ASP A 180 -3.11 5.82 13.77
C ASP A 180 -3.89 7.09 13.44
N SER A 181 -4.69 7.03 12.38
CA SER A 181 -5.66 8.06 12.06
C SER A 181 -6.83 7.47 11.26
N LYS A 182 -7.79 8.32 10.93
CA LYS A 182 -8.83 8.05 9.95
C LYS A 182 -8.70 9.06 8.83
N VAL A 183 -8.81 8.58 7.60
CA VAL A 183 -8.79 9.45 6.44
C VAL A 183 -10.16 9.51 5.82
N ASP A 184 -10.48 10.69 5.32
CA ASP A 184 -11.64 10.99 4.50
C ASP A 184 -11.14 11.72 3.26
N ILE A 185 -11.06 11.01 2.13
CA ILE A 185 -10.56 11.55 0.87
C ILE A 185 -11.64 11.51 -0.19
N VAL A 186 -11.52 12.41 -1.15
CA VAL A 186 -12.33 12.39 -2.36
C VAL A 186 -11.39 12.11 -3.53
N VAL A 187 -11.55 10.97 -4.18
CA VAL A 187 -10.80 10.62 -5.39
C VAL A 187 -11.62 11.03 -6.60
N ASP A 188 -11.07 11.93 -7.42
CA ASP A 188 -11.59 12.20 -8.75
C ASP A 188 -11.17 11.05 -9.65
N THR A 189 -12.14 10.34 -10.21
CA THR A 189 -11.87 9.34 -11.25
C THR A 189 -12.31 9.89 -12.59
N ASP A 190 -11.57 9.52 -13.65
CA ASP A 190 -11.81 10.00 -15.01
C ASP A 190 -13.31 9.93 -15.36
N LEU A 191 -13.89 11.12 -15.62
CA LEU A 191 -15.23 11.37 -16.19
C LEU A 191 -16.42 11.30 -15.21
N PHE A 192 -16.56 12.30 -14.34
CA PHE A 192 -17.82 12.73 -13.68
C PHE A 192 -18.22 12.12 -12.33
N GLU A 193 -17.46 11.18 -11.75
CA GLU A 193 -17.77 10.64 -10.42
C GLU A 193 -16.63 10.84 -9.41
N LYS A 194 -16.97 11.56 -8.33
CA LYS A 194 -16.15 11.72 -7.13
C LYS A 194 -16.51 10.65 -6.12
N TYR A 195 -15.53 9.86 -5.71
CA TYR A 195 -15.73 8.87 -4.66
C TYR A 195 -15.17 9.39 -3.34
N ARG A 196 -16.06 9.62 -2.37
CA ARG A 196 -15.65 9.86 -0.99
C ARG A 196 -15.35 8.52 -0.32
N MET A 197 -14.13 8.37 0.18
CA MET A 197 -13.65 7.15 0.81
C MET A 197 -13.24 7.46 2.23
N ARG A 198 -13.68 6.62 3.18
CA ARG A 198 -13.33 6.75 4.59
C ARG A 198 -12.84 5.43 5.15
N PHE A 199 -11.58 5.38 5.56
CA PHE A 199 -10.95 4.18 6.08
C PHE A 199 -9.87 4.52 7.13
N PRO A 200 -9.57 3.59 8.06
CA PRO A 200 -8.47 3.74 8.99
C PRO A 200 -7.13 3.70 8.27
N ILE A 201 -6.19 4.49 8.78
CA ILE A 201 -4.79 4.48 8.38
C ILE A 201 -3.92 4.20 9.59
N THR A 202 -2.89 3.37 9.39
CA THR A 202 -1.82 3.19 10.37
C THR A 202 -0.48 3.39 9.70
N VAL A 203 0.40 4.13 10.35
CA VAL A 203 1.75 4.39 9.88
C VAL A 203 2.73 3.75 10.86
N VAL A 204 3.70 2.98 10.35
CA VAL A 204 4.81 2.46 11.13
C VAL A 204 6.11 2.90 10.47
N THR A 205 6.89 3.71 11.16
CA THR A 205 8.05 4.40 10.60
C THR A 205 9.08 4.70 11.69
N PRO A 206 10.37 4.89 11.37
CA PRO A 206 11.34 5.34 12.36
C PRO A 206 10.89 6.61 13.08
N VAL A 207 11.18 6.74 14.38
CA VAL A 207 10.73 7.86 15.22
C VAL A 207 11.07 9.23 14.63
N LYS A 208 12.26 9.35 14.02
CA LYS A 208 12.74 10.60 13.39
C LYS A 208 11.87 11.06 12.20
N GLU A 209 11.09 10.16 11.59
CA GLU A 209 10.38 10.39 10.34
C GLU A 209 8.90 10.73 10.50
N ILE A 210 8.35 10.50 11.69
CA ILE A 210 6.93 10.70 11.95
C ILE A 210 6.47 12.14 11.63
N LYS A 211 7.36 13.14 11.76
CA LYS A 211 7.05 14.53 11.43
C LYS A 211 6.89 14.76 9.93
N HIS A 212 7.73 14.15 9.10
CA HIS A 212 7.64 14.24 7.63
C HIS A 212 6.34 13.60 7.14
N ILE A 213 6.01 12.41 7.64
CA ILE A 213 4.77 11.71 7.25
C ILE A 213 3.52 12.48 7.71
N LYS A 214 3.52 13.02 8.93
CA LYS A 214 2.42 13.87 9.42
C LYS A 214 2.20 15.08 8.53
N LYS A 215 3.29 15.74 8.09
CA LYS A 215 3.22 16.89 7.18
C LYS A 215 2.62 16.48 5.84
N ALA A 216 3.14 15.42 5.22
CA ALA A 216 2.68 14.95 3.92
C ALA A 216 1.18 14.58 3.93
N LEU A 217 0.74 13.83 4.94
CA LEU A 217 -0.69 13.48 5.08
C LEU A 217 -1.58 14.69 5.41
N ARG A 218 -1.12 15.65 6.22
CA ARG A 218 -1.94 16.84 6.55
C ARG A 218 -2.20 17.74 5.35
N VAL A 219 -1.20 17.94 4.49
CA VAL A 219 -1.29 18.89 3.36
C VAL A 219 -2.31 18.42 2.33
N HIS A 220 -2.42 17.10 2.11
CA HIS A 220 -3.10 16.58 0.93
C HIS A 220 -4.50 16.02 1.17
N SER A 221 -4.85 15.64 2.40
CA SER A 221 -6.10 14.91 2.64
C SER A 221 -7.07 15.58 3.60
N GLY A 222 -6.88 16.87 3.96
CA GLY A 222 -7.79 17.57 4.87
C GLY A 222 -7.96 16.86 6.23
N ILE A 223 -7.02 15.98 6.58
CA ILE A 223 -7.09 15.10 7.74
C ILE A 223 -6.81 15.92 9.00
N GLU A 224 -7.81 16.09 9.86
CA GLU A 224 -7.57 16.39 11.27
C GLU A 224 -6.93 15.17 11.93
N LEU A 225 -5.59 15.16 11.98
CA LEU A 225 -4.84 14.15 12.73
C LEU A 225 -5.12 14.34 14.23
N LEU A 226 -6.03 13.54 14.78
CA LEU A 226 -6.25 13.44 16.21
C LEU A 226 -5.08 12.71 16.86
N SER A 227 -4.06 13.44 17.32
CA SER A 227 -3.03 12.86 18.18
C SER A 227 -3.61 12.62 19.57
N ARG A 228 -3.62 11.37 20.04
CA ARG A 228 -3.70 11.10 21.47
C ARG A 228 -2.30 11.26 22.06
N SER A 229 -2.16 12.26 22.91
CA SER A 229 -1.04 12.49 23.84
C SER A 229 -1.05 11.47 24.96
#